data_AF-E1WZL2-F1
#
_entry.id   AF-E1WZL2-F1
#
_cell.length_a   1.000
_cell.length_b   1.000
_cell.length_c   1.000
_cell.angle_alpha   90.00
_cell.angle_beta   90.00
_cell.angle_gamma   90.00
#
_symmetry.space_group_name_H-M   'P 1'
#
loop_
_entity.id
_entity.type
_entity.pdbx_description
1 polymer ?
#
loop_
_entity_poly.entity_id
_entity_poly.type
_entity_poly.pdbx_seq_one_letter_code
_entity_poly.pdbx_strand_id
1 'polypeptide(L)'
;MLMSMIEKFFKDPRKQKESESKSLARYFHDLEGSPDFPYTLALKAYDNLKESAQGQEELFYFLMEDCIFTSLYATFYEQLLIAVKENNDVAIPLIDRFADDSEERERMIAEQTQYHLSFIENKGLCPGCPCCENHQDVAELITYWQKGDIDFFTNLYIGMQTIQFAMEHLIYDVIPSTNNVIGLLNHESILEFRQYIFDYSEERGM
;
A
#
# COMPACT_ATOMS: atom_id res chain seq x y z
N MET A 1 23.72 -5.29 -37.84
CA MET A 1 22.99 -6.57 -37.92
C MET A 1 22.06 -6.58 -36.72
N LEU A 2 20.85 -6.08 -36.97
CA LEU A 2 19.90 -5.58 -35.98
C LEU A 2 18.79 -6.63 -35.82
N MET A 3 19.09 -7.77 -35.22
CA MET A 3 18.09 -8.77 -34.81
C MET A 3 18.71 -9.66 -33.72
N SER A 4 18.44 -9.36 -32.45
CA SER A 4 18.42 -10.34 -31.35
C SER A 4 17.96 -9.70 -30.02
N MET A 5 16.95 -8.83 -30.05
CA MET A 5 16.26 -8.36 -28.82
C MET A 5 14.73 -8.39 -28.94
N ILE A 6 14.19 -8.80 -30.09
CA ILE A 6 12.73 -8.80 -30.37
C ILE A 6 12.07 -10.15 -30.05
N GLU A 7 12.84 -11.22 -29.79
CA GLU A 7 12.28 -12.55 -29.49
C GLU A 7 11.94 -12.79 -28.01
N LYS A 8 12.18 -11.82 -27.11
CA LYS A 8 11.70 -11.91 -25.72
C LYS A 8 10.25 -11.47 -25.51
N PHE A 9 9.55 -11.04 -26.57
CA PHE A 9 8.21 -10.44 -26.49
C PHE A 9 7.04 -11.30 -27.00
N PHE A 10 7.28 -12.53 -27.43
CA PHE A 10 6.19 -13.48 -27.68
C PHE A 10 6.00 -14.37 -26.45
N LYS A 11 5.27 -13.85 -25.45
CA LYS A 11 4.67 -14.69 -24.41
C LYS A 11 3.70 -15.65 -25.10
N ASP A 12 3.93 -16.95 -24.93
CA ASP A 12 3.02 -17.99 -25.41
C ASP A 12 1.64 -17.78 -24.76
N PRO A 13 0.56 -17.52 -25.54
CA PRO A 13 -0.77 -17.29 -24.99
C PRO A 13 -1.32 -18.51 -24.24
N ARG A 14 -0.70 -19.69 -24.39
CA ARG A 14 -1.03 -20.88 -23.59
C ARG A 14 -0.52 -20.83 -22.15
N LYS A 15 0.51 -20.03 -21.83
CA LYS A 15 0.98 -19.81 -20.45
C LYS A 15 0.16 -18.77 -19.68
N GLN A 16 -0.53 -17.86 -20.37
CA GLN A 16 -1.39 -16.86 -19.72
C GLN A 16 -2.65 -17.47 -19.12
N LYS A 17 -3.24 -18.48 -19.78
CA LYS A 17 -4.50 -19.11 -19.31
C LYS A 17 -4.36 -20.01 -18.07
N GLU A 18 -3.15 -20.46 -17.73
CA GLU A 18 -2.91 -21.24 -16.50
C GLU A 18 -2.50 -20.36 -15.30
N SER A 19 -2.10 -19.10 -15.50
CA SER A 19 -1.73 -18.18 -14.41
C SER A 19 -2.88 -17.29 -13.91
N GLU A 20 -4.02 -17.26 -14.62
CA GLU A 20 -5.21 -16.47 -14.23
C GLU A 20 -5.85 -16.94 -12.91
N SER A 21 -5.48 -18.11 -12.38
CA SER A 21 -6.06 -18.68 -11.15
C SER A 21 -5.25 -18.45 -9.86
N LYS A 22 -4.12 -17.73 -9.88
CA LYS A 22 -3.16 -17.73 -8.75
C LYS A 22 -2.55 -16.37 -8.35
N SER A 23 -3.14 -15.24 -8.73
CA SER A 23 -2.60 -13.92 -8.34
C SER A 23 -3.58 -13.15 -7.45
N LEU A 24 -3.04 -12.46 -6.44
CA LEU A 24 -3.80 -11.54 -5.59
C LEU A 24 -4.41 -10.37 -6.40
N ALA A 25 -3.77 -9.99 -7.52
CA ALA A 25 -4.27 -8.95 -8.42
C ALA A 25 -5.69 -9.22 -8.94
N ARG A 26 -6.10 -10.50 -9.05
CA ARG A 26 -7.45 -10.84 -9.45
C ARG A 26 -8.50 -10.29 -8.48
N TYR A 27 -8.28 -10.42 -7.18
CA TYR A 27 -9.24 -9.95 -6.18
C TYR A 27 -9.37 -8.43 -6.17
N PHE A 28 -8.29 -7.72 -6.54
CA PHE A 28 -8.36 -6.28 -6.78
C PHE A 28 -9.24 -5.95 -7.99
N HIS A 29 -9.08 -6.65 -9.12
CA HIS A 29 -9.88 -6.42 -10.32
C HIS A 29 -11.33 -6.91 -10.24
N ASP A 30 -11.64 -7.86 -9.36
CA ASP A 30 -13.03 -8.32 -9.15
C ASP A 30 -13.94 -7.16 -8.66
N LEU A 31 -13.36 -6.09 -8.09
CA LEU A 31 -14.06 -4.87 -7.72
C LEU A 31 -14.05 -3.78 -8.81
N GLU A 32 -13.33 -3.94 -9.92
CA GLU A 32 -13.17 -2.88 -10.92
C GLU A 32 -14.52 -2.48 -11.52
N GLY A 33 -14.77 -1.17 -11.57
CA GLY A 33 -16.05 -0.59 -11.99
C GLY A 33 -17.11 -0.51 -10.89
N SER A 34 -16.86 -1.06 -9.70
CA SER A 34 -17.72 -0.85 -8.53
C SER A 34 -17.40 0.49 -7.80
N PRO A 35 -18.35 1.04 -7.02
CA PRO A 35 -18.10 2.20 -6.16
C PRO A 35 -17.06 1.97 -5.07
N ASP A 36 -16.84 0.71 -4.71
CA ASP A 36 -15.95 0.22 -3.65
C ASP A 36 -14.61 -0.26 -4.20
N PHE A 37 -14.37 -0.06 -5.50
CA PHE A 37 -13.07 -0.34 -6.10
C PHE A 37 -11.97 0.47 -5.38
N PRO A 38 -10.88 -0.16 -4.89
CA PRO A 38 -9.89 0.52 -4.04
C PRO A 38 -9.35 1.82 -4.63
N TYR A 39 -9.13 1.88 -5.95
CA TYR A 39 -8.65 3.11 -6.61
C TYR A 39 -9.72 4.21 -6.60
N THR A 40 -10.99 3.86 -6.80
CA THR A 40 -12.12 4.81 -6.68
C THR A 40 -12.22 5.36 -5.26
N LEU A 41 -12.01 4.51 -4.24
CA LEU A 41 -12.00 4.93 -2.84
C LEU A 41 -10.81 5.85 -2.54
N ALA A 42 -9.62 5.54 -3.05
CA ALA A 42 -8.42 6.38 -2.91
C ALA A 42 -8.61 7.78 -3.53
N LEU A 43 -9.22 7.88 -4.71
CA LEU A 43 -9.55 9.17 -5.32
C LEU A 43 -10.53 9.99 -4.46
N LYS A 44 -11.56 9.34 -3.91
CA LYS A 44 -12.50 10.00 -2.99
C LYS A 44 -11.81 10.46 -1.71
N ALA A 45 -10.93 9.63 -1.15
CA ALA A 45 -10.15 9.99 0.04
C ALA A 45 -9.27 11.22 -0.23
N TYR A 46 -8.60 11.26 -1.39
CA TYR A 46 -7.82 12.42 -1.81
C TYR A 46 -8.67 13.68 -1.99
N ASP A 47 -9.85 13.56 -2.61
CA ASP A 47 -10.78 14.68 -2.75
C ASP A 47 -11.22 15.22 -1.38
N ASN A 48 -11.56 14.35 -0.44
CA ASN A 48 -11.89 14.74 0.93
C ASN A 48 -10.73 15.42 1.66
N LEU A 49 -9.49 14.93 1.46
CA LEU A 49 -8.30 15.52 2.07
C LEU A 49 -8.02 16.94 1.54
N LYS A 50 -8.22 17.16 0.23
CA LYS A 50 -8.12 18.50 -0.36
C LYS A 50 -9.18 19.45 0.19
N GLU A 51 -10.40 18.96 0.41
CA GLU A 51 -11.49 19.77 0.96
C GLU A 51 -11.30 20.14 2.43
N SER A 52 -10.60 19.29 3.20
CA SER A 52 -10.34 19.54 4.62
C SER A 52 -9.14 20.46 4.86
N ALA A 53 -8.18 20.52 3.94
CA ALA A 53 -6.99 21.36 4.07
C ALA A 53 -7.28 22.86 3.84
N GLN A 54 -6.72 23.72 4.67
CA GLN A 54 -6.80 25.18 4.64
C GLN A 54 -5.78 25.83 3.68
N GLY A 55 -5.26 25.05 2.73
CA GLY A 55 -4.34 25.53 1.71
C GLY A 55 -3.37 24.46 1.22
N GLN A 56 -2.54 24.84 0.25
CA GLN A 56 -1.60 23.94 -0.39
C GLN A 56 -0.48 23.47 0.56
N GLU A 57 -0.05 24.31 1.49
CA GLU A 57 0.98 23.94 2.46
C GLU A 57 0.46 22.86 3.43
N GLU A 58 -0.72 23.05 4.00
CA GLU A 58 -1.32 22.05 4.90
C GLU A 58 -1.62 20.74 4.17
N LEU A 59 -2.16 20.82 2.94
CA LEU A 59 -2.35 19.65 2.09
C LEU A 59 -1.03 18.91 1.85
N PHE A 60 0.07 19.62 1.62
CA PHE A 60 1.38 19.01 1.40
C PHE A 60 1.89 18.25 2.63
N TYR A 61 1.67 18.79 3.82
CA TYR A 61 1.98 18.09 5.08
C TYR A 61 1.11 16.85 5.26
N PHE A 62 -0.21 16.96 5.06
CA PHE A 62 -1.11 15.81 5.17
C PHE A 62 -0.75 14.70 4.19
N LEU A 63 -0.42 15.03 2.94
CA LEU A 63 -0.01 14.03 1.96
C LEU A 63 1.24 13.28 2.42
N MET A 64 2.26 13.97 2.92
CA MET A 64 3.47 13.34 3.45
C MET A 64 3.16 12.44 4.65
N GLU A 65 2.43 12.97 5.65
CA GLU A 65 2.08 12.25 6.87
C GLU A 65 1.29 10.99 6.56
N ASP A 66 0.22 11.10 5.76
CA ASP A 66 -0.64 9.98 5.41
C ASP A 66 0.09 8.93 4.56
N CYS A 67 1.02 9.32 3.67
CA CYS A 67 1.84 8.36 2.93
C CYS A 67 2.66 7.47 3.87
N ILE A 68 3.29 8.07 4.89
CA ILE A 68 4.08 7.33 5.87
C ILE A 68 3.16 6.47 6.75
N PHE A 69 2.08 7.07 7.26
CA PHE A 69 1.11 6.39 8.11
C PHE A 69 0.53 5.14 7.42
N THR A 70 0.04 5.29 6.19
CA THR A 70 -0.54 4.19 5.42
C THR A 70 0.51 3.12 5.06
N SER A 71 1.76 3.51 4.79
CA SER A 71 2.85 2.54 4.53
C SER A 71 3.15 1.66 5.75
N LEU A 72 3.20 2.27 6.93
CA LEU A 72 3.34 1.55 8.19
C LEU A 72 2.13 0.62 8.43
N TYR A 73 0.91 1.10 8.19
CA TYR A 73 -0.29 0.27 8.32
C TYR A 73 -0.28 -0.94 7.38
N ALA A 74 0.15 -0.76 6.12
CA ALA A 74 0.30 -1.85 5.16
C ALA A 74 1.28 -2.94 5.65
N THR A 75 2.28 -2.57 6.44
CA THR A 75 3.20 -3.53 7.06
C THR A 75 2.49 -4.41 8.11
N PHE A 76 1.58 -3.83 8.90
CA PHE A 76 0.75 -4.60 9.83
C PHE A 76 -0.22 -5.53 9.10
N TYR A 77 -0.84 -5.07 8.00
CA TYR A 77 -1.66 -5.94 7.17
C TYR A 77 -0.88 -7.10 6.59
N GLU A 78 0.34 -6.86 6.09
CA GLU A 78 1.20 -7.93 5.60
C GLU A 78 1.47 -8.96 6.70
N GLN A 79 1.83 -8.52 7.90
CA GLN A 79 2.04 -9.42 9.05
C GLN A 79 0.79 -10.26 9.38
N LEU A 80 -0.40 -9.64 9.36
CA LEU A 80 -1.66 -10.36 9.55
C LEU A 80 -1.88 -11.41 8.46
N LEU A 81 -1.69 -11.05 7.19
CA LEU A 81 -1.90 -11.95 6.05
C LEU A 81 -0.97 -13.18 6.13
N ILE A 82 0.30 -12.98 6.53
CA ILE A 82 1.24 -14.08 6.78
C ILE A 82 0.75 -14.95 7.93
N ALA A 83 0.35 -14.35 9.06
CA ALA A 83 -0.15 -15.09 10.22
C ALA A 83 -1.40 -15.92 9.89
N VAL A 84 -2.31 -15.38 9.07
CA VAL A 84 -3.49 -16.08 8.55
C VAL A 84 -3.09 -17.29 7.70
N LYS A 85 -2.06 -17.17 6.86
CA LYS A 85 -1.55 -18.31 6.09
C LYS A 85 -1.00 -19.42 6.98
N GLU A 86 -0.20 -19.04 7.96
CA GLU A 86 0.46 -19.98 8.87
C GLU A 86 -0.52 -20.67 9.81
N ASN A 87 -1.65 -20.01 10.12
CA ASN A 87 -2.65 -20.46 11.09
C ASN A 87 -4.08 -20.40 10.50
N ASN A 88 -4.26 -20.99 9.32
CA ASN A 88 -5.50 -20.94 8.54
C ASN A 88 -6.74 -21.40 9.33
N ASP A 89 -6.59 -22.40 10.20
CA ASP A 89 -7.66 -22.92 11.05
C ASP A 89 -8.24 -21.89 12.03
N VAL A 90 -7.49 -20.83 12.33
CA VAL A 90 -7.88 -19.72 13.21
C VAL A 90 -7.80 -18.36 12.50
N ALA A 91 -7.90 -18.34 11.17
CA ALA A 91 -7.83 -17.11 10.37
C ALA A 91 -8.83 -16.04 10.82
N ILE A 92 -10.10 -16.40 11.01
CA ILE A 92 -11.15 -15.45 11.42
C ILE A 92 -10.86 -14.87 12.82
N PRO A 93 -10.59 -15.68 13.87
CA PRO A 93 -10.15 -15.16 15.15
C PRO A 93 -8.93 -14.22 15.09
N LEU A 94 -7.98 -14.45 14.18
CA LEU A 94 -6.82 -13.56 14.00
C LEU A 94 -7.23 -12.21 13.42
N ILE A 95 -8.13 -12.20 12.43
CA ILE A 95 -8.66 -10.97 11.82
C ILE A 95 -9.48 -10.18 12.85
N ASP A 96 -10.36 -10.85 13.59
CA ASP A 96 -11.18 -10.21 14.63
C ASP A 96 -10.30 -9.54 15.70
N ARG A 97 -9.29 -10.27 16.19
CA ARG A 97 -8.33 -9.70 17.15
C ARG A 97 -7.54 -8.54 16.58
N PHE A 98 -7.13 -8.64 15.31
CA PHE A 98 -6.43 -7.54 14.65
C PHE A 98 -7.31 -6.28 14.56
N ALA A 99 -8.62 -6.43 14.34
CA ALA A 99 -9.56 -5.32 14.35
C ALA A 99 -9.74 -4.73 15.77
N ASP A 100 -9.82 -5.58 16.80
CA ASP A 100 -9.94 -5.16 18.20
C ASP A 100 -8.72 -4.37 18.69
N ASP A 101 -7.51 -4.76 18.26
CA ASP A 101 -6.25 -4.12 18.63
C ASP A 101 -5.94 -2.84 17.80
N SER A 102 -6.94 -2.27 17.10
CA SER A 102 -6.76 -1.14 16.16
C SER A 102 -6.26 0.14 16.83
N GLU A 103 -6.83 0.54 17.97
CA GLU A 103 -6.45 1.77 18.67
C GLU A 103 -4.98 1.77 19.11
N GLU A 104 -4.50 0.65 19.66
CA GLU A 104 -3.10 0.53 20.07
C GLU A 104 -2.16 0.57 18.86
N ARG A 105 -2.51 -0.12 17.79
CA ARG A 105 -1.75 -0.12 16.54
C ARG A 105 -1.69 1.27 15.92
N GLU A 106 -2.81 1.98 15.83
CA GLU A 106 -2.87 3.35 15.29
C GLU A 106 -2.01 4.32 16.09
N ARG A 107 -2.03 4.22 17.43
CA ARG A 107 -1.13 5.01 18.28
C ARG A 107 0.34 4.72 18.00
N MET A 108 0.70 3.45 17.85
CA MET A 108 2.07 3.05 17.50
C MET A 108 2.49 3.58 16.13
N ILE A 109 1.59 3.49 15.14
CA ILE A 109 1.84 4.00 13.78
C ILE A 109 2.01 5.52 13.82
N ALA A 110 1.12 6.25 14.50
CA ALA A 110 1.20 7.71 14.61
C ALA A 110 2.52 8.17 15.24
N GLU A 111 2.98 7.48 16.28
CA GLU A 111 4.28 7.77 16.92
C GLU A 111 5.44 7.53 15.94
N GLN A 112 5.44 6.42 15.22
CA GLN A 112 6.47 6.11 14.21
C GLN A 112 6.44 7.11 13.04
N THR A 113 5.24 7.47 12.56
CA THR A 113 5.05 8.50 11.54
C THR A 113 5.70 9.81 11.97
N GLN A 114 5.49 10.25 13.21
CA GLN A 114 6.10 11.48 13.71
C GLN A 114 7.64 11.42 13.72
N TYR A 115 8.24 10.26 14.06
CA TYR A 115 9.69 10.08 13.99
C TYR A 115 10.21 10.19 12.55
N HIS A 116 9.53 9.56 11.60
CA HIS A 116 9.89 9.64 10.17
C HIS A 116 9.69 11.04 9.58
N LEU A 117 8.59 11.71 9.89
CA LEU A 117 8.35 13.10 9.50
C LEU A 117 9.46 14.02 10.02
N SER A 118 9.78 13.91 11.31
CA SER A 118 10.83 14.72 11.93
C SER A 118 12.19 14.48 11.25
N PHE A 119 12.50 13.23 10.86
CA PHE A 119 13.72 12.91 10.13
C PHE A 119 13.74 13.57 8.74
N ILE A 120 12.62 13.54 8.01
CA ILE A 120 12.51 14.14 6.68
C ILE A 120 12.62 15.67 6.75
N GLU A 121 11.88 16.30 7.66
CA GLU A 121 11.90 17.75 7.90
C GLU A 121 13.31 18.24 8.25
N ASN A 122 14.04 17.44 9.05
CA ASN A 122 15.42 17.72 9.43
C ASN A 122 16.46 17.26 8.40
N LYS A 123 16.04 17.02 7.14
CA LYS A 123 16.93 16.71 6.01
C LYS A 123 17.77 15.46 6.23
N GLY A 124 17.19 14.46 6.89
CA GLY A 124 17.86 13.20 7.17
C GLY A 124 18.74 13.22 8.43
N LEU A 125 18.60 14.24 9.29
CA LEU A 125 19.28 14.29 10.58
C LEU A 125 18.36 13.74 11.67
N CYS A 126 18.84 12.76 12.42
CA CYS A 126 18.12 12.19 13.57
C CYS A 126 18.98 12.31 14.84
N PRO A 127 18.47 12.91 15.93
CA PRO A 127 19.19 12.98 17.21
C PRO A 127 19.21 11.64 17.98
N GLY A 128 18.59 10.59 17.43
CA GLY A 128 18.31 9.32 18.09
C GLY A 128 16.82 9.18 18.39
N CYS A 129 16.17 8.20 17.77
CA CYS A 129 14.79 7.81 18.00
C CYS A 129 14.64 6.28 17.92
N PRO A 130 13.50 5.71 18.35
CA PRO A 130 13.23 4.27 18.23
C PRO A 130 13.27 3.73 16.79
N CYS A 131 13.09 4.58 15.78
CA CYS A 131 13.00 4.18 14.37
C CYS A 131 14.28 4.43 13.55
N CYS A 132 15.43 4.71 14.19
CA CYS A 132 16.67 5.08 13.49
C CYS A 132 17.08 4.09 12.39
N GLU A 133 16.88 2.79 12.62
CA GLU A 133 17.26 1.74 11.66
C GLU A 133 16.39 1.76 10.40
N ASN A 134 15.17 2.29 10.50
CA ASN A 134 14.16 2.33 9.43
C ASN A 134 14.13 3.67 8.68
N HIS A 135 14.98 4.63 9.05
CA HIS A 135 15.02 5.93 8.38
C HIS A 135 15.43 5.84 6.90
N GLN A 136 16.16 4.79 6.51
CA GLN A 136 16.51 4.56 5.11
C GLN A 136 15.26 4.33 4.24
N ASP A 137 14.19 3.79 4.81
CA ASP A 137 12.94 3.47 4.10
C ASP A 137 12.21 4.73 3.61
N VAL A 138 12.49 5.90 4.22
CA VAL A 138 11.88 7.19 3.87
C VAL A 138 12.88 8.23 3.37
N ALA A 139 14.17 7.88 3.29
CA ALA A 139 15.23 8.84 2.98
C ALA A 139 15.08 9.46 1.57
N GLU A 140 14.56 8.68 0.61
CA GLU A 140 14.33 9.16 -0.76
C GLU A 140 13.28 10.27 -0.84
N LEU A 141 12.31 10.29 0.09
CA LEU A 141 11.25 11.30 0.15
C LEU A 141 11.79 12.70 0.42
N ILE A 142 12.95 12.82 1.09
CA ILE A 142 13.58 14.11 1.45
C ILE A 142 13.78 14.99 0.21
N THR A 143 14.19 14.41 -0.91
CA THR A 143 14.48 15.18 -2.13
C THR A 143 13.21 15.81 -2.71
N TYR A 144 12.09 15.08 -2.70
CA TYR A 144 10.80 15.56 -3.19
C TYR A 144 10.19 16.57 -2.22
N TRP A 145 10.33 16.30 -0.91
CA TRP A 145 9.90 17.20 0.16
C TRP A 145 10.56 18.57 0.04
N GLN A 146 11.89 18.60 -0.09
CA GLN A 146 12.66 19.85 -0.21
C GLN A 146 12.32 20.65 -1.47
N LYS A 147 11.85 19.99 -2.52
CA LYS A 147 11.43 20.63 -3.77
C LYS A 147 9.98 21.15 -3.71
N GLY A 148 9.20 20.77 -2.70
CA GLY A 148 7.77 21.07 -2.66
C GLY A 148 6.98 20.33 -3.74
N ASP A 149 7.41 19.12 -4.10
CA ASP A 149 6.87 18.35 -5.22
C ASP A 149 5.50 17.72 -4.86
N ILE A 150 4.45 18.55 -4.85
CA ILE A 150 3.10 18.14 -4.44
C ILE A 150 2.51 17.08 -5.37
N ASP A 151 2.88 17.08 -6.65
CA ASP A 151 2.39 16.10 -7.62
C ASP A 151 2.94 14.72 -7.28
N PHE A 152 4.24 14.63 -6.93
CA PHE A 152 4.82 13.39 -6.42
C PHE A 152 4.07 12.86 -5.19
N PHE A 153 3.83 13.70 -4.18
CA PHE A 153 3.13 13.24 -2.96
C PHE A 153 1.65 12.94 -3.18
N THR A 154 1.01 13.61 -4.14
CA THR A 154 -0.37 13.29 -4.56
C THR A 154 -0.43 11.88 -5.16
N ASN A 155 0.49 11.56 -6.09
CA ASN A 155 0.54 10.24 -6.72
C ASN A 155 0.90 9.15 -5.71
N LEU A 156 1.89 9.42 -4.84
CA LEU A 156 2.27 8.52 -3.76
C LEU A 156 1.07 8.26 -2.84
N TYR A 157 0.35 9.30 -2.41
CA TYR A 157 -0.82 9.18 -1.55
C TYR A 157 -1.91 8.30 -2.19
N ILE A 158 -2.28 8.57 -3.45
CA ILE A 158 -3.31 7.79 -4.14
C ILE A 158 -2.89 6.32 -4.26
N GLY A 159 -1.62 6.05 -4.60
CA GLY A 159 -1.09 4.69 -4.66
C GLY A 159 -1.15 3.98 -3.31
N MET A 160 -0.72 4.65 -2.24
CA MET A 160 -0.71 4.10 -0.88
C MET A 160 -2.12 3.84 -0.35
N GLN A 161 -3.07 4.77 -0.55
CA GLN A 161 -4.47 4.58 -0.19
C GLN A 161 -5.11 3.44 -0.97
N THR A 162 -4.78 3.30 -2.26
CA THR A 162 -5.28 2.19 -3.09
C THR A 162 -4.78 0.85 -2.55
N ILE A 163 -3.51 0.77 -2.14
CA ILE A 163 -2.95 -0.42 -1.47
C ILE A 163 -3.72 -0.71 -0.18
N GLN A 164 -3.93 0.30 0.67
CA GLN A 164 -4.64 0.13 1.93
C GLN A 164 -6.05 -0.44 1.71
N PHE A 165 -6.87 0.19 0.89
CA PHE A 165 -8.24 -0.30 0.63
C PHE A 165 -8.25 -1.69 -0.01
N ALA A 166 -7.28 -2.00 -0.88
CA ALA A 166 -7.18 -3.34 -1.47
C ALA A 166 -6.79 -4.41 -0.44
N MET A 167 -5.90 -4.08 0.50
CA MET A 167 -5.52 -4.99 1.59
C MET A 167 -6.66 -5.15 2.60
N GLU A 168 -7.36 -4.09 2.94
CA GLU A 168 -8.57 -4.14 3.78
C GLU A 168 -9.63 -5.04 3.16
N HIS A 169 -9.92 -4.87 1.85
CA HIS A 169 -10.85 -5.75 1.14
C HIS A 169 -10.40 -7.22 1.18
N LEU A 170 -9.10 -7.46 0.96
CA LEU A 170 -8.54 -8.81 1.04
C LEU A 170 -8.73 -9.42 2.43
N ILE A 171 -8.50 -8.64 3.48
CA ILE A 171 -8.56 -9.07 4.88
C ILE A 171 -10.00 -9.29 5.35
N TYR A 172 -10.88 -8.32 5.14
CA TYR A 172 -12.19 -8.29 5.77
C TYR A 172 -13.31 -8.86 4.90
N ASP A 173 -13.13 -8.94 3.58
CA ASP A 173 -14.16 -9.47 2.68
C ASP A 173 -13.74 -10.78 2.03
N VAL A 174 -12.54 -10.83 1.42
CA VAL A 174 -12.12 -11.98 0.60
C VAL A 174 -11.79 -13.20 1.46
N ILE A 175 -10.90 -13.05 2.46
CA ILE A 175 -10.50 -14.16 3.32
C ILE A 175 -11.72 -14.78 4.05
N PRO A 176 -12.64 -14.00 4.64
CA PRO A 176 -13.83 -14.56 5.28
C PRO A 176 -14.80 -15.25 4.31
N SER A 177 -14.82 -14.84 3.04
CA SER A 177 -15.75 -15.37 2.04
C SER A 177 -15.22 -16.61 1.31
N THR A 178 -13.90 -16.82 1.25
CA THR A 178 -13.32 -17.95 0.50
C THR A 178 -11.91 -18.33 0.97
N ASN A 179 -11.67 -19.63 1.16
CA ASN A 179 -10.36 -20.15 1.57
C ASN A 179 -9.33 -20.27 0.43
N ASN A 180 -9.71 -20.01 -0.82
CA ASN A 180 -8.82 -20.21 -1.98
C ASN A 180 -7.65 -19.20 -2.04
N VAL A 181 -7.77 -18.06 -1.35
CA VAL A 181 -6.75 -17.00 -1.37
C VAL A 181 -5.58 -17.31 -0.43
N ILE A 182 -5.79 -18.14 0.61
CA ILE A 182 -4.83 -18.35 1.69
C ILE A 182 -3.50 -18.91 1.18
N GLY A 183 -3.54 -19.76 0.15
CA GLY A 183 -2.33 -20.28 -0.50
C GLY A 183 -1.41 -19.21 -1.06
N LEU A 184 -1.94 -18.03 -1.38
CA LEU A 184 -1.23 -16.90 -2.00
C LEU A 184 -0.62 -15.94 -0.97
N LEU A 185 -1.00 -16.00 0.31
CA LEU A 185 -0.61 -15.00 1.33
C LEU A 185 0.82 -15.19 1.85
N ASN A 186 1.83 -14.97 1.02
CA ASN A 186 3.25 -15.00 1.39
C ASN A 186 3.92 -13.67 1.03
N HIS A 187 5.10 -13.40 1.60
CA HIS A 187 5.81 -12.13 1.42
C HIS A 187 5.99 -11.75 -0.05
N GLU A 188 6.45 -12.68 -0.89
CA GLU A 188 6.67 -12.43 -2.32
C GLU A 188 5.38 -12.00 -3.00
N SER A 189 4.30 -12.78 -2.86
CA SER A 189 3.03 -12.46 -3.50
C SER A 189 2.36 -11.20 -2.95
N ILE A 190 2.54 -10.87 -1.66
CA ILE A 190 2.01 -9.63 -1.07
C ILE A 190 2.79 -8.42 -1.59
N LEU A 191 4.13 -8.50 -1.67
CA LEU A 191 4.94 -7.43 -2.25
C LEU A 191 4.64 -7.24 -3.74
N GLU A 192 4.52 -8.31 -4.52
CA GLU A 192 4.09 -8.25 -5.92
C GLU A 192 2.70 -7.60 -6.06
N PHE A 193 1.78 -7.92 -5.15
CA PHE A 193 0.45 -7.33 -5.13
C PHE A 193 0.47 -5.82 -4.83
N ARG A 194 1.25 -5.40 -3.84
CA ARG A 194 1.43 -3.98 -3.50
C ARG A 194 2.04 -3.21 -4.67
N GLN A 195 3.09 -3.75 -5.29
CA GLN A 195 3.70 -3.13 -6.47
C GLN A 195 2.71 -3.04 -7.63
N TYR A 196 1.96 -4.12 -7.90
CA TYR A 196 0.95 -4.13 -8.95
C TYR A 196 -0.10 -3.04 -8.76
N ILE A 197 -0.62 -2.88 -7.54
CA ILE A 197 -1.61 -1.85 -7.22
C ILE A 197 -1.01 -0.44 -7.37
N PHE A 198 0.23 -0.25 -6.93
CA PHE A 198 0.93 1.02 -7.05
C PHE A 198 1.10 1.40 -8.53
N ASP A 199 1.63 0.49 -9.35
CA ASP A 199 1.80 0.67 -10.80
C ASP A 199 0.47 0.99 -11.49
N TYR A 200 -0.60 0.26 -11.13
CA TYR A 200 -1.94 0.51 -11.65
C TYR A 200 -2.43 1.94 -11.32
N SER A 201 -2.12 2.42 -10.12
CA SER A 201 -2.52 3.75 -9.67
C SER A 201 -1.73 4.85 -10.38
N GLU A 202 -0.41 4.66 -10.56
CA GLU A 202 0.44 5.58 -11.32
C GLU A 202 0.04 5.67 -12.79
N GLU A 203 -0.23 4.54 -13.46
CA GLU A 203 -0.63 4.51 -14.87
C GLU A 203 -1.92 5.28 -15.15
N ARG A 204 -2.79 5.45 -14.15
CA ARG A 204 -4.06 6.19 -14.25
C ARG A 204 -4.01 7.60 -13.66
N GLY A 205 -3.01 7.90 -12.84
CA GLY A 205 -2.73 9.24 -12.31
C GLY A 205 -2.00 10.15 -13.32
N MET A 206 -1.44 9.56 -14.38
CA MET A 206 -0.90 10.24 -15.57
C MET A 206 -1.95 10.50 -16.65
#